data_AF-A0A536SJV8-F1
#
_entry.id   AF-A0A536SJV8-F1
#
_cell.length_a   1.000
_cell.length_b   1.000
_cell.length_c   1.000
_cell.angle_alpha   90.00
_cell.angle_beta   90.00
_cell.angle_gamma   90.00
#
_symmetry.space_group_name_H-M   'P 1'
#
loop_
_entity.id
_entity.type
_entity.pdbx_description
1 polymer ?
#
loop_
_entity_poly.entity_id
_entity_poly.type
_entity_poly.pdbx_seq_one_letter_code
_entity_poly.pdbx_strand_id
1 'polypeptide(L)'
;MNFTRRKVIGAAGAAAVTAALPGRRAFAQGSGPVKIGMSMPQTGSLGAGGQAALLALRMWVEDVNQKGGLLGRKVDFIVYDDQTNPANTPGIYTKLLDVDKVDLLIAPYGTVPTAPIMPLVKQRGLLLMGNFSFQVNHKVEHDMWFNNSPWNDATSWSEGFFKAGQKAGAKSVAILAADQEFAQNLANGARELAKKAGIKVAYDQNYPPSTTDFSSLIRAIRAAKPEMVFVMSYPNDSVAIVRAVNEIGVGSQVQIFGGGMVGLQFTPNMLNLGSHLNGILNYNSYVPGMKYPGIEDFLSRYSKRAAEAKVDPLGFYLPPFNYAIGQILEQATAATKTLDQKKLAAWLHANEVKTIVGPIRWDKHGEWANPRVVQAQFRGVADNNLDQWRQPGKQVVIFPEEHKTGEVLTPFEKARSAK
;
A
#
# COMPACT_ATOMS: atom_id res chain seq x y z
N MET A 1 63.29 76.49 -24.45
CA MET A 1 62.88 75.53 -25.50
C MET A 1 61.47 75.06 -25.13
N ASN A 2 60.43 75.72 -25.62
CA ASN A 2 59.63 75.35 -26.83
C ASN A 2 58.72 74.14 -26.52
N PHE A 3 57.37 74.16 -26.53
CA PHE A 3 56.34 75.03 -27.13
C PHE A 3 54.93 74.82 -26.49
N THR A 4 54.14 75.91 -26.39
CA THR A 4 52.64 76.10 -26.49
C THR A 4 51.62 75.17 -25.80
N ARG A 5 50.71 75.61 -24.92
CA ARG A 5 49.50 76.51 -24.99
C ARG A 5 48.24 75.95 -25.73
N ARG A 6 47.17 75.72 -24.93
CA ARG A 6 45.69 75.93 -25.11
C ARG A 6 44.87 74.67 -24.76
N LYS A 7 44.13 74.62 -23.64
CA LYS A 7 42.81 75.22 -23.27
C LYS A 7 41.60 74.29 -23.57
N VAL A 8 40.85 74.00 -22.49
CA VAL A 8 39.37 73.91 -22.36
C VAL A 8 38.69 72.52 -22.34
N ILE A 9 38.24 72.16 -21.11
CA ILE A 9 36.91 71.69 -20.63
C ILE A 9 36.18 70.57 -21.40
N GLY A 10 35.78 69.52 -20.67
CA GLY A 10 34.62 68.69 -21.00
C GLY A 10 34.51 67.42 -20.15
N ALA A 11 33.57 67.40 -19.20
CA ALA A 11 33.27 66.26 -18.35
C ALA A 11 32.79 65.03 -19.15
N ALA A 12 33.18 63.83 -18.74
CA ALA A 12 32.57 62.58 -19.18
C ALA A 12 32.27 61.70 -17.97
N GLY A 13 30.97 61.54 -17.70
CA GLY A 13 30.41 60.76 -16.60
C GLY A 13 30.51 59.25 -16.81
N ALA A 14 30.47 58.56 -15.69
CA ALA A 14 30.49 57.11 -15.57
C ALA A 14 29.19 56.46 -16.08
N ALA A 15 29.34 55.31 -16.76
CA ALA A 15 28.28 54.32 -16.93
C ALA A 15 28.88 52.92 -16.75
N ALA A 16 28.93 52.43 -15.50
CA ALA A 16 29.19 51.04 -15.21
C ALA A 16 27.86 50.28 -15.27
N VAL A 17 27.73 49.39 -16.25
CA VAL A 17 26.59 48.49 -16.42
C VAL A 17 26.70 47.38 -15.37
N THR A 18 25.98 47.49 -14.27
CA THR A 18 25.77 46.40 -13.30
C THR A 18 24.72 45.44 -13.87
N ALA A 19 25.18 44.29 -14.38
CA ALA A 19 24.31 43.18 -14.73
C ALA A 19 23.62 42.64 -13.48
N ALA A 20 22.31 42.89 -13.36
CA ALA A 20 21.47 42.34 -12.31
C ALA A 20 21.27 40.83 -12.55
N LEU A 21 22.05 40.01 -11.84
CA LEU A 21 21.73 38.59 -11.66
C LEU A 21 20.39 38.49 -10.89
N PRO A 22 19.40 37.71 -11.36
CA PRO A 22 18.18 37.48 -10.59
C PRO A 22 18.56 36.71 -9.32
N GLY A 23 18.52 37.42 -8.19
CA GLY A 23 18.78 36.85 -6.88
C GLY A 23 17.86 35.67 -6.63
N ARG A 24 18.46 34.49 -6.43
CA ARG A 24 17.78 33.36 -5.79
C ARG A 24 17.29 33.86 -4.44
N ARG A 25 15.97 34.08 -4.31
CA ARG A 25 15.35 34.32 -3.00
C ARG A 25 15.65 33.11 -2.13
N ALA A 26 16.62 33.25 -1.23
CA ALA A 26 16.85 32.31 -0.15
C ALA A 26 15.63 32.40 0.76
N PHE A 27 14.69 31.46 0.60
CA PHE A 27 13.71 31.20 1.65
C PHE A 27 14.50 30.92 2.93
N ALA A 28 14.10 31.54 4.04
CA ALA A 28 14.67 31.26 5.35
C ALA A 28 14.56 29.74 5.63
N GLN A 29 15.62 29.00 5.31
CA GLN A 29 15.71 27.57 5.56
C GLN A 29 15.76 27.40 7.08
N GLY A 30 14.75 26.72 7.64
CA GLY A 30 14.85 26.23 9.02
C GLY A 30 16.17 25.49 9.19
N SER A 31 16.87 25.72 10.30
CA SER A 31 18.28 25.38 10.50
C SER A 31 18.57 23.88 10.72
N GLY A 32 17.60 22.98 10.52
CA GLY A 32 17.75 21.54 10.78
C GLY A 32 17.14 20.64 9.70
N PRO A 33 17.28 19.30 9.80
CA PRO A 33 16.63 18.37 8.86
C PRO A 33 15.11 18.42 8.95
N VAL A 34 14.39 17.98 7.91
CA VAL A 34 12.95 17.69 7.99
C VAL A 34 12.78 16.32 8.64
N LYS A 35 12.12 16.25 9.77
CA LYS A 35 11.92 15.01 10.51
C LYS A 35 10.62 14.33 10.10
N ILE A 36 10.69 13.09 9.65
CA ILE A 36 9.51 12.27 9.31
C ILE A 36 9.47 11.09 10.28
N GLY A 37 8.31 10.90 10.93
CA GLY A 37 8.12 9.89 11.96
C GLY A 37 7.10 8.82 11.59
N MET A 38 7.36 7.56 11.98
CA MET A 38 6.35 6.49 11.96
C MET A 38 6.66 5.33 12.91
N SER A 39 5.70 4.43 13.10
CA SER A 39 5.97 3.06 13.50
C SER A 39 5.89 2.10 12.31
N MET A 40 6.67 1.03 12.33
CA MET A 40 6.60 -0.06 11.36
C MET A 40 6.90 -1.38 12.08
N PRO A 41 6.14 -2.46 11.87
CA PRO A 41 6.46 -3.76 12.43
C PRO A 41 7.77 -4.25 11.84
N GLN A 42 8.80 -4.33 12.68
CA GLN A 42 10.08 -4.96 12.38
C GLN A 42 10.11 -6.40 12.90
N THR A 43 9.25 -6.69 13.87
CA THR A 43 8.96 -8.00 14.45
C THR A 43 7.45 -8.26 14.52
N GLY A 44 7.04 -9.45 14.98
CA GLY A 44 5.64 -9.87 15.01
C GLY A 44 5.13 -10.39 13.66
N SER A 45 3.81 -10.67 13.58
CA SER A 45 3.21 -11.33 12.41
C SER A 45 3.26 -10.51 11.12
N LEU A 46 3.41 -9.19 11.20
CA LEU A 46 3.60 -8.31 10.03
C LEU A 46 5.06 -7.95 9.76
N GLY A 47 6.01 -8.43 10.59
CA GLY A 47 7.42 -8.02 10.55
C GLY A 47 8.11 -8.24 9.20
N ALA A 48 7.88 -9.38 8.56
CA ALA A 48 8.48 -9.66 7.25
C ALA A 48 8.05 -8.65 6.17
N GLY A 49 6.77 -8.29 6.15
CA GLY A 49 6.25 -7.26 5.24
C GLY A 49 6.72 -5.86 5.62
N GLY A 50 6.74 -5.54 6.92
CA GLY A 50 7.18 -4.24 7.41
C GLY A 50 8.66 -3.95 7.13
N GLN A 51 9.54 -4.95 7.22
CA GLN A 51 10.96 -4.80 6.84
C GLN A 51 11.14 -4.51 5.34
N ALA A 52 10.40 -5.20 4.47
CA ALA A 52 10.39 -4.94 3.03
C ALA A 52 9.89 -3.52 2.71
N ALA A 53 8.77 -3.10 3.33
CA ALA A 53 8.21 -1.76 3.21
C ALA A 53 9.17 -0.67 3.71
N LEU A 54 9.84 -0.92 4.85
CA LEU A 54 10.80 -0.01 5.46
C LEU A 54 12.02 0.20 4.57
N LEU A 55 12.53 -0.86 3.92
CA LEU A 55 13.61 -0.74 2.96
C LEU A 55 13.25 0.22 1.81
N ALA A 56 12.03 0.14 1.29
CA ALA A 56 11.57 1.03 0.22
C ALA A 56 11.46 2.50 0.66
N LEU A 57 10.97 2.77 1.88
CA LEU A 57 10.96 4.11 2.44
C LEU A 57 12.38 4.66 2.64
N ARG A 58 13.32 3.82 3.11
CA ARG A 58 14.74 4.20 3.22
C ARG A 58 15.37 4.51 1.87
N MET A 59 15.06 3.73 0.84
CA MET A 59 15.46 4.03 -0.54
C MET A 59 14.96 5.41 -0.98
N TRP A 60 13.70 5.75 -0.71
CA TRP A 60 13.18 7.09 -1.00
C TRP A 60 13.91 8.19 -0.22
N VAL A 61 14.15 7.99 1.09
CA VAL A 61 14.90 8.96 1.93
C VAL A 61 16.29 9.23 1.36
N GLU A 62 16.99 8.19 0.92
CA GLU A 62 18.30 8.32 0.27
C GLU A 62 18.20 9.09 -1.04
N ASP A 63 17.26 8.71 -1.92
CA ASP A 63 17.05 9.34 -3.23
C ASP A 63 16.71 10.84 -3.09
N VAL A 64 15.78 11.19 -2.17
CA VAL A 64 15.38 12.59 -1.95
C VAL A 64 16.50 13.40 -1.31
N ASN A 65 17.26 12.80 -0.39
CA ASN A 65 18.40 13.47 0.23
C ASN A 65 19.50 13.75 -0.79
N GLN A 66 19.80 12.82 -1.69
CA GLN A 66 20.77 13.05 -2.77
C GLN A 66 20.33 14.21 -3.69
N LYS A 67 19.02 14.42 -3.87
CA LYS A 67 18.44 15.55 -4.63
C LYS A 67 18.34 16.87 -3.86
N GLY A 68 18.90 16.95 -2.66
CA GLY A 68 18.89 18.17 -1.82
C GLY A 68 17.85 18.17 -0.71
N GLY A 69 17.05 17.11 -0.58
CA GLY A 69 16.05 16.95 0.47
C GLY A 69 14.77 17.76 0.23
N LEU A 70 13.91 17.83 1.25
CA LEU A 70 12.65 18.56 1.19
C LEU A 70 12.88 20.02 1.56
N LEU A 71 12.49 20.95 0.69
CA LEU A 71 12.73 22.39 0.88
C LEU A 71 14.22 22.72 1.09
N GLY A 72 15.11 21.96 0.46
CA GLY A 72 16.56 22.09 0.61
C GLY A 72 17.12 21.60 1.94
N ARG A 73 16.31 20.89 2.75
CA ARG A 73 16.69 20.33 4.04
C ARG A 73 16.67 18.80 3.94
N LYS A 74 17.73 18.14 4.41
CA LYS A 74 17.80 16.67 4.44
C LYS A 74 16.65 16.11 5.28
N VAL A 75 16.10 14.97 4.86
CA VAL A 75 15.14 14.17 5.61
C VAL A 75 15.88 13.36 6.66
N ASP A 76 15.45 13.50 7.91
CA ASP A 76 15.77 12.63 9.04
C ASP A 76 14.55 11.74 9.31
N PHE A 77 14.74 10.42 9.24
CA PHE A 77 13.64 9.45 9.23
C PHE A 77 13.67 8.59 10.49
N ILE A 78 12.69 8.82 11.37
CA ILE A 78 12.60 8.24 12.70
C ILE A 78 11.54 7.16 12.70
N VAL A 79 11.97 5.92 12.97
CA VAL A 79 11.11 4.74 12.92
C VAL A 79 11.25 3.91 14.19
N TYR A 80 10.13 3.55 14.78
CA TYR A 80 10.07 2.61 15.91
C TYR A 80 9.42 1.30 15.49
N ASP A 81 9.87 0.19 16.09
CA ASP A 81 9.21 -1.11 15.97
C ASP A 81 7.96 -1.13 16.83
N ASP A 82 6.78 -1.26 16.22
CA ASP A 82 5.52 -1.48 16.94
C ASP A 82 5.27 -2.96 17.28
N GLN A 83 6.09 -3.87 16.76
CA GLN A 83 6.02 -5.33 17.01
C GLN A 83 4.71 -5.97 16.56
N THR A 84 3.99 -5.33 15.62
CA THR A 84 2.62 -5.71 15.25
C THR A 84 1.63 -5.58 16.42
N ASN A 85 1.98 -4.82 17.46
CA ASN A 85 1.14 -4.64 18.64
C ASN A 85 0.47 -3.25 18.64
N PRO A 86 -0.86 -3.18 18.42
CA PRO A 86 -1.58 -1.91 18.39
C PRO A 86 -1.53 -1.13 19.72
N ALA A 87 -1.29 -1.80 20.85
CA ALA A 87 -1.16 -1.12 22.14
C ALA A 87 0.11 -0.25 22.22
N ASN A 88 1.13 -0.54 21.39
CA ASN A 88 2.37 0.23 21.36
C ASN A 88 2.25 1.53 20.57
N THR A 89 1.33 1.61 19.59
CA THR A 89 1.31 2.72 18.63
C THR A 89 0.96 4.07 19.26
N PRO A 90 0.02 4.23 20.21
CA PRO A 90 -0.23 5.54 20.83
C PRO A 90 1.00 6.12 21.56
N GLY A 91 1.74 5.28 22.29
CA GLY A 91 2.95 5.68 22.99
C GLY A 91 4.07 6.08 22.03
N ILE A 92 4.26 5.31 20.95
CA ILE A 92 5.22 5.64 19.90
C ILE A 92 4.90 6.98 19.24
N TYR A 93 3.64 7.24 18.86
CA TYR A 93 3.27 8.48 18.19
C TYR A 93 3.29 9.69 19.12
N THR A 94 2.96 9.49 20.40
CA THR A 94 3.18 10.53 21.44
C THR A 94 4.66 10.88 21.53
N LYS A 95 5.57 9.89 21.55
CA LYS A 95 7.02 10.13 21.56
C LYS A 95 7.50 10.87 20.31
N LEU A 96 7.07 10.42 19.12
CA LEU A 96 7.43 11.05 17.85
C LEU A 96 7.06 12.55 17.84
N LEU A 97 5.90 12.89 18.39
CA LEU A 97 5.40 14.26 18.43
C LEU A 97 6.02 15.09 19.57
N ASP A 98 6.10 14.53 20.77
CA ASP A 98 6.39 15.29 21.98
C ASP A 98 7.88 15.29 22.35
N VAL A 99 8.62 14.25 21.96
CA VAL A 99 10.06 14.10 22.24
C VAL A 99 10.87 14.32 20.97
N ASP A 100 10.59 13.55 19.91
CA ASP A 100 11.40 13.59 18.69
C ASP A 100 11.11 14.84 17.85
N LYS A 101 9.94 15.47 18.07
CA LYS A 101 9.45 16.68 17.39
C LYS A 101 9.46 16.52 15.88
N VAL A 102 8.84 15.45 15.39
CA VAL A 102 8.76 15.21 13.93
C VAL A 102 7.88 16.25 13.24
N ASP A 103 8.26 16.63 12.01
CA ASP A 103 7.54 17.60 11.19
C ASP A 103 6.34 16.96 10.47
N LEU A 104 6.45 15.68 10.09
CA LEU A 104 5.43 14.94 9.33
C LEU A 104 5.30 13.50 9.84
N LEU A 105 4.10 12.92 9.71
CA LEU A 105 3.81 11.56 10.13
C LEU A 105 3.41 10.66 8.95
N ILE A 106 3.89 9.42 8.99
CA ILE A 106 3.34 8.30 8.23
C ILE A 106 2.66 7.37 9.25
N ALA A 107 1.52 6.79 8.89
CA ALA A 107 0.77 5.86 9.73
C ALA A 107 1.50 4.50 9.90
N PRO A 108 1.17 3.74 10.95
CA PRO A 108 1.60 2.36 11.09
C PRO A 108 1.19 1.52 9.88
N TYR A 109 1.87 0.39 9.64
CA TYR A 109 1.43 -0.54 8.60
C TYR A 109 0.15 -1.27 9.01
N GLY A 110 -0.94 -1.02 8.27
CA GLY A 110 -2.19 -1.76 8.37
C GLY A 110 -3.25 -1.10 9.25
N THR A 111 -4.50 -1.58 9.15
CA THR A 111 -5.65 -1.03 9.88
C THR A 111 -5.48 -1.14 11.39
N VAL A 112 -5.17 -2.33 11.89
CA VAL A 112 -5.17 -2.63 13.34
C VAL A 112 -4.16 -1.78 14.11
N PRO A 113 -2.90 -1.60 13.67
CA PRO A 113 -1.97 -0.71 14.37
C PRO A 113 -2.27 0.78 14.17
N THR A 114 -2.96 1.15 13.08
CA THR A 114 -3.30 2.56 12.76
C THR A 114 -4.50 3.06 13.56
N ALA A 115 -5.54 2.25 13.75
CA ALA A 115 -6.79 2.70 14.37
C ALA A 115 -6.61 3.40 15.73
N PRO A 116 -5.75 2.92 16.66
CA PRO A 116 -5.55 3.56 17.96
C PRO A 116 -4.99 4.99 17.91
N ILE A 117 -4.27 5.37 16.84
CA ILE A 117 -3.65 6.70 16.74
C ILE A 117 -4.54 7.73 16.04
N MET A 118 -5.59 7.30 15.34
CA MET A 118 -6.41 8.21 14.53
C MET A 118 -7.08 9.32 15.36
N PRO A 119 -7.66 9.06 16.56
CA PRO A 119 -8.22 10.12 17.40
C PRO A 119 -7.17 11.13 17.86
N LEU A 120 -5.97 10.67 18.24
CA LEU A 120 -4.85 11.53 18.66
C LEU A 120 -4.42 12.47 17.54
N VAL A 121 -4.25 11.93 16.33
CA VAL A 121 -3.84 12.70 15.15
C VAL A 121 -4.89 13.73 14.76
N LYS A 122 -6.18 13.35 14.76
CA LYS A 122 -7.29 14.28 14.49
C LYS A 122 -7.37 15.38 15.54
N GLN A 123 -7.30 15.04 16.83
CA GLN A 123 -7.35 16.00 17.93
C GLN A 123 -6.21 17.04 17.83
N ARG A 124 -5.02 16.62 17.38
CA ARG A 124 -3.86 17.50 17.19
C ARG A 124 -3.85 18.21 15.82
N GLY A 125 -4.80 17.93 14.93
CA GLY A 125 -4.90 18.55 13.61
C GLY A 125 -3.69 18.25 12.71
N LEU A 126 -3.19 17.01 12.75
CA LEU A 126 -1.96 16.62 12.08
C LEU A 126 -2.21 15.91 10.74
N LEU A 127 -1.39 16.20 9.73
CA LEU A 127 -1.34 15.43 8.49
C LEU A 127 -0.81 14.02 8.79
N LEU A 128 -1.53 13.01 8.32
CA LEU A 128 -1.14 11.61 8.43
C LEU A 128 -1.21 10.93 7.07
N MET A 129 -0.05 10.52 6.56
CA MET A 129 0.03 9.69 5.37
C MET A 129 -0.30 8.25 5.74
N GLY A 130 -1.40 7.72 5.21
CA GLY A 130 -1.81 6.33 5.45
C GLY A 130 -0.84 5.32 4.84
N ASN A 131 -0.77 4.14 5.46
CA ASN A 131 0.14 3.07 5.08
C ASN A 131 -0.60 1.73 5.10
N PHE A 132 -1.22 1.38 3.98
CA PHE A 132 -1.92 0.09 3.81
C PHE A 132 -3.05 -0.14 4.83
N SER A 133 -3.68 0.92 5.32
CA SER A 133 -4.85 0.85 6.19
C SER A 133 -6.13 0.74 5.36
N PHE A 134 -7.11 -0.03 5.83
CA PHE A 134 -8.41 -0.20 5.19
C PHE A 134 -9.52 0.34 6.08
N GLN A 135 -10.30 1.30 5.57
CA GLN A 135 -11.45 1.90 6.24
C GLN A 135 -11.14 2.52 7.62
N VAL A 136 -9.88 2.82 7.96
CA VAL A 136 -9.55 3.31 9.31
C VAL A 136 -10.08 4.72 9.61
N ASN A 137 -10.30 5.53 8.57
CA ASN A 137 -10.81 6.89 8.68
C ASN A 137 -12.34 6.99 8.60
N HIS A 138 -13.07 5.89 8.32
CA HIS A 138 -14.50 5.95 8.01
C HIS A 138 -15.37 6.49 9.15
N LYS A 139 -14.98 6.23 10.42
CA LYS A 139 -15.64 6.77 11.62
C LYS A 139 -14.96 8.01 12.17
N VAL A 140 -13.64 8.11 12.00
CA VAL A 140 -12.86 9.19 12.59
C VAL A 140 -13.06 10.48 11.81
N GLU A 141 -13.25 10.39 10.48
CA GLU A 141 -13.48 11.53 9.59
C GLU A 141 -12.41 12.62 9.78
N HIS A 142 -11.15 12.22 9.76
CA HIS A 142 -10.02 13.14 9.76
C HIS A 142 -9.76 13.63 8.34
N ASP A 143 -9.86 14.93 8.11
CA ASP A 143 -9.73 15.56 6.80
C ASP A 143 -8.27 15.69 6.34
N MET A 144 -7.29 15.47 7.23
CA MET A 144 -5.87 15.46 6.89
C MET A 144 -5.28 14.04 6.90
N TRP A 145 -6.11 13.03 6.62
CA TRP A 145 -5.72 11.66 6.31
C TRP A 145 -5.57 11.48 4.79
N PHE A 146 -4.49 10.84 4.33
CA PHE A 146 -4.29 10.53 2.91
C PHE A 146 -3.66 9.15 2.75
N ASN A 147 -4.46 8.16 2.38
CA ASN A 147 -4.05 6.77 2.28
C ASN A 147 -3.21 6.49 1.02
N ASN A 148 -2.13 5.73 1.14
CA ASN A 148 -1.32 5.35 -0.03
C ASN A 148 -1.86 4.10 -0.77
N SER A 149 -2.96 3.55 -0.28
CA SER A 149 -3.43 2.23 -0.69
C SER A 149 -4.44 2.31 -1.83
N PRO A 150 -4.41 1.39 -2.82
CA PRO A 150 -5.24 1.46 -4.02
C PRO A 150 -6.70 1.02 -3.80
N TRP A 151 -7.28 1.35 -2.66
CA TRP A 151 -8.65 0.98 -2.30
C TRP A 151 -9.42 2.16 -1.73
N ASN A 152 -10.73 1.95 -1.54
CA ASN A 152 -11.63 2.97 -1.05
C ASN A 152 -12.59 2.36 -0.01
N ASP A 153 -13.86 2.14 -0.40
CA ASP A 153 -14.92 1.72 0.50
C ASP A 153 -14.78 0.26 0.96
N ALA A 154 -15.67 -0.16 1.86
CA ALA A 154 -15.70 -1.52 2.39
C ALA A 154 -15.83 -2.61 1.29
N THR A 155 -16.36 -2.27 0.12
CA THR A 155 -16.60 -3.20 -0.99
C THR A 155 -15.42 -3.33 -1.95
N SER A 156 -14.48 -2.38 -1.95
CA SER A 156 -13.50 -2.22 -3.03
C SER A 156 -12.52 -3.39 -3.18
N TRP A 157 -12.32 -4.21 -2.14
CA TRP A 157 -11.54 -5.44 -2.22
C TRP A 157 -12.38 -6.64 -2.64
N SER A 158 -13.66 -6.67 -2.28
CA SER A 158 -14.56 -7.80 -2.53
C SER A 158 -15.22 -7.75 -3.91
N GLU A 159 -15.39 -6.55 -4.49
CA GLU A 159 -16.22 -6.35 -5.69
C GLU A 159 -15.82 -7.26 -6.85
N GLY A 160 -14.53 -7.28 -7.20
CA GLY A 160 -14.03 -8.12 -8.30
C GLY A 160 -14.21 -9.63 -8.04
N PHE A 161 -14.10 -10.07 -6.79
CA PHE A 161 -14.31 -11.47 -6.42
C PHE A 161 -15.79 -11.87 -6.60
N PHE A 162 -16.71 -11.03 -6.10
CA PHE A 162 -18.15 -11.27 -6.26
C PHE A 162 -18.59 -11.20 -7.72
N LYS A 163 -18.06 -10.26 -8.51
CA LYS A 163 -18.30 -10.20 -9.97
C LYS A 163 -17.81 -11.47 -10.68
N ALA A 164 -16.63 -11.98 -10.33
CA ALA A 164 -16.11 -13.24 -10.87
C ALA A 164 -17.00 -14.44 -10.48
N GLY A 165 -17.47 -14.48 -9.23
CA GLY A 165 -18.39 -15.52 -8.75
C GLY A 165 -19.72 -15.53 -9.48
N GLN A 166 -20.32 -14.35 -9.70
CA GLN A 166 -21.54 -14.20 -10.50
C GLN A 166 -21.35 -14.67 -11.94
N LYS A 167 -20.24 -14.28 -12.59
CA LYS A 167 -19.90 -14.76 -13.94
C LYS A 167 -19.71 -16.28 -13.98
N ALA A 168 -19.21 -16.88 -12.90
CA ALA A 168 -19.09 -18.33 -12.75
C ALA A 168 -20.42 -19.03 -12.36
N GLY A 169 -21.52 -18.29 -12.24
CA GLY A 169 -22.85 -18.85 -11.96
C GLY A 169 -23.12 -19.18 -10.48
N ALA A 170 -22.26 -18.75 -9.56
CA ALA A 170 -22.43 -19.01 -8.13
C ALA A 170 -23.62 -18.22 -7.53
N LYS A 171 -24.40 -18.90 -6.69
CA LYS A 171 -25.60 -18.34 -6.02
C LYS A 171 -25.46 -18.35 -4.51
N SER A 172 -24.40 -18.93 -3.96
CA SER A 172 -24.14 -19.00 -2.53
C SER A 172 -22.68 -18.77 -2.18
N VAL A 173 -22.42 -18.15 -1.02
CA VAL A 173 -21.09 -17.84 -0.51
C VAL A 173 -20.91 -18.29 0.94
N ALA A 174 -19.74 -18.85 1.25
CA ALA A 174 -19.21 -18.94 2.60
C ALA A 174 -18.25 -17.79 2.85
N ILE A 175 -18.39 -17.10 3.98
CA ILE A 175 -17.52 -16.01 4.42
C ILE A 175 -16.74 -16.47 5.65
N LEU A 176 -15.41 -16.36 5.59
CA LEU A 176 -14.51 -16.68 6.70
C LEU A 176 -13.60 -15.48 6.99
N ALA A 177 -13.69 -14.92 8.19
CA ALA A 177 -13.02 -13.67 8.54
C ALA A 177 -12.19 -13.81 9.82
N ALA A 178 -10.99 -13.24 9.87
CA ALA A 178 -10.32 -13.03 11.15
C ALA A 178 -11.14 -12.06 12.02
N ASP A 179 -11.17 -12.29 13.34
CA ASP A 179 -11.81 -11.38 14.31
C ASP A 179 -10.91 -10.17 14.62
N GLN A 180 -10.65 -9.36 13.59
CA GLN A 180 -9.91 -8.10 13.66
C GLN A 180 -10.52 -7.07 12.72
N GLU A 181 -10.35 -5.80 13.06
CA GLU A 181 -11.01 -4.67 12.39
C GLU A 181 -10.87 -4.68 10.86
N PHE A 182 -9.67 -4.95 10.32
CA PHE A 182 -9.46 -5.07 8.88
C PHE A 182 -10.38 -6.13 8.24
N ALA A 183 -10.32 -7.36 8.74
CA ALA A 183 -11.04 -8.48 8.17
C ALA A 183 -12.56 -8.33 8.37
N GLN A 184 -12.99 -7.74 9.49
CA GLN A 184 -14.39 -7.44 9.75
C GLN A 184 -14.93 -6.32 8.85
N ASN A 185 -14.15 -5.25 8.61
CA ASN A 185 -14.53 -4.20 7.67
C ASN A 185 -14.72 -4.77 6.25
N LEU A 186 -13.82 -5.66 5.83
CA LEU A 186 -13.94 -6.34 4.54
C LEU A 186 -15.10 -7.34 4.51
N ALA A 187 -15.37 -8.05 5.61
CA ALA A 187 -16.52 -8.96 5.74
C ALA A 187 -17.84 -8.22 5.54
N ASN A 188 -17.94 -7.02 6.09
CA ASN A 188 -19.14 -6.19 5.93
C ASN A 188 -19.37 -5.81 4.46
N GLY A 189 -18.32 -5.42 3.74
CA GLY A 189 -18.42 -5.18 2.30
C GLY A 189 -18.80 -6.42 1.50
N ALA A 190 -18.25 -7.59 1.85
CA ALA A 190 -18.63 -8.86 1.23
C ALA A 190 -20.11 -9.21 1.47
N ARG A 191 -20.62 -9.02 2.70
CA ARG A 191 -22.04 -9.24 3.04
C ARG A 191 -22.95 -8.28 2.28
N GLU A 192 -22.54 -7.01 2.14
CA GLU A 192 -23.28 -6.02 1.36
C GLU A 192 -23.37 -6.43 -0.12
N LEU A 193 -22.25 -6.81 -0.72
CA LEU A 193 -22.21 -7.28 -2.11
C LEU A 193 -23.04 -8.56 -2.30
N ALA A 194 -22.96 -9.51 -1.38
CA ALA A 194 -23.78 -10.72 -1.41
C ALA A 194 -25.27 -10.38 -1.45
N LYS A 195 -25.71 -9.49 -0.55
CA LYS A 195 -27.10 -9.01 -0.50
C LYS A 195 -27.51 -8.31 -1.80
N LYS A 196 -26.69 -7.40 -2.31
CA LYS A 196 -26.95 -6.65 -3.56
C LYS A 196 -27.02 -7.58 -4.78
N ALA A 197 -26.21 -8.62 -4.79
CA ALA A 197 -26.14 -9.63 -5.85
C ALA A 197 -27.20 -10.72 -5.77
N GLY A 198 -27.98 -10.79 -4.68
CA GLY A 198 -28.90 -11.91 -4.43
C GLY A 198 -28.19 -13.25 -4.15
N ILE A 199 -26.92 -13.21 -3.73
CA ILE A 199 -26.13 -14.40 -3.36
C ILE A 199 -26.43 -14.76 -1.91
N LYS A 200 -26.83 -16.01 -1.67
CA LYS A 200 -27.11 -16.53 -0.33
C LYS A 200 -25.82 -16.71 0.47
N VAL A 201 -25.75 -16.14 1.67
CA VAL A 201 -24.68 -16.47 2.62
C VAL A 201 -25.00 -17.83 3.27
N ALA A 202 -24.30 -18.88 2.83
CA ALA A 202 -24.51 -20.27 3.29
C ALA A 202 -23.75 -20.58 4.58
N TYR A 203 -22.66 -19.86 4.83
CA TYR A 203 -21.84 -19.97 6.03
C TYR A 203 -21.17 -18.62 6.27
N ASP A 204 -21.12 -18.16 7.51
CA ASP A 204 -20.49 -16.90 7.90
C ASP A 204 -19.90 -17.08 9.28
N GLN A 205 -18.58 -17.12 9.39
CA GLN A 205 -17.89 -17.32 10.65
C GLN A 205 -16.65 -16.45 10.77
N ASN A 206 -16.46 -15.97 11.99
CA ASN A 206 -15.23 -15.34 12.41
C ASN A 206 -14.31 -16.37 13.08
N TYR A 207 -13.01 -16.12 13.09
CA TYR A 207 -12.04 -16.91 13.85
C TYR A 207 -11.08 -16.03 14.64
N PRO A 208 -10.65 -16.44 15.85
CA PRO A 208 -9.67 -15.69 16.63
C PRO A 208 -8.33 -15.58 15.89
N PRO A 209 -7.61 -14.44 15.95
CA PRO A 209 -6.30 -14.28 15.29
C PRO A 209 -5.20 -15.20 15.81
N SER A 210 -5.41 -15.86 16.95
CA SER A 210 -4.53 -16.89 17.50
C SER A 210 -4.76 -18.29 16.88
N THR A 211 -5.72 -18.43 15.96
CA THR A 211 -6.05 -19.71 15.32
C THR A 211 -4.91 -20.17 14.42
N THR A 212 -4.40 -21.38 14.69
CA THR A 212 -3.32 -22.00 13.90
C THR A 212 -3.77 -23.23 13.11
N ASP A 213 -4.87 -23.86 13.51
CA ASP A 213 -5.51 -24.97 12.79
C ASP A 213 -6.90 -24.55 12.28
N PHE A 214 -7.08 -24.63 10.96
CA PHE A 214 -8.31 -24.26 10.27
C PHE A 214 -9.14 -25.48 9.83
N SER A 215 -8.71 -26.69 10.18
CA SER A 215 -9.30 -27.93 9.69
C SER A 215 -10.80 -28.06 9.98
N SER A 216 -11.24 -27.66 11.19
CA SER A 216 -12.65 -27.67 11.57
C SER A 216 -13.49 -26.67 10.77
N LEU A 217 -12.96 -25.46 10.57
CA LEU A 217 -13.59 -24.39 9.79
C LEU A 217 -13.74 -24.79 8.32
N ILE A 218 -12.71 -25.38 7.71
CA ILE A 218 -12.77 -25.86 6.32
C ILE A 218 -13.78 -27.01 6.18
N ARG A 219 -13.84 -27.95 7.13
CA ARG A 219 -14.87 -29.01 7.14
C ARG A 219 -16.29 -28.44 7.25
N ALA A 220 -16.49 -27.42 8.09
CA ALA A 220 -17.78 -26.74 8.23
C ALA A 220 -18.19 -26.00 6.95
N ILE A 221 -17.25 -25.29 6.31
CA ILE A 221 -17.45 -24.67 4.98
C ILE A 221 -17.89 -25.73 3.96
N ARG A 222 -17.19 -26.87 3.88
CA ARG A 222 -17.54 -27.95 2.96
C ARG A 222 -18.93 -28.53 3.23
N ALA A 223 -19.31 -28.67 4.51
CA ALA A 223 -20.63 -29.16 4.91
C ALA A 223 -21.77 -28.18 4.56
N ALA A 224 -21.50 -26.88 4.56
CA ALA A 224 -22.46 -25.84 4.17
C ALA A 224 -22.71 -25.78 2.65
N LYS A 225 -21.91 -26.50 1.84
CA LYS A 225 -22.02 -26.60 0.37
C LYS A 225 -22.12 -25.24 -0.36
N PRO A 226 -21.25 -24.25 -0.07
CA PRO A 226 -21.27 -22.98 -0.77
C PRO A 226 -20.72 -23.13 -2.19
N GLU A 227 -21.09 -22.23 -3.11
CA GLU A 227 -20.53 -22.15 -4.46
C GLU A 227 -19.38 -21.14 -4.57
N MET A 228 -19.20 -20.28 -3.56
CA MET A 228 -18.07 -19.37 -3.40
C MET A 228 -17.53 -19.49 -1.98
N VAL A 229 -16.21 -19.38 -1.81
CA VAL A 229 -15.60 -19.27 -0.48
C VAL A 229 -14.74 -18.01 -0.45
N PHE A 230 -15.21 -17.01 0.28
CA PHE A 230 -14.56 -15.71 0.45
C PHE A 230 -13.86 -15.65 1.82
N VAL A 231 -12.54 -15.45 1.80
CA VAL A 231 -11.67 -15.47 2.98
C VAL A 231 -11.03 -14.10 3.17
N MET A 232 -10.97 -13.62 4.42
CA MET A 232 -10.30 -12.39 4.81
C MET A 232 -9.40 -12.66 6.01
N SER A 233 -8.10 -12.69 5.74
CA SER A 233 -7.12 -13.30 6.63
C SER A 233 -5.79 -12.55 6.59
N TYR A 234 -5.02 -12.66 7.67
CA TYR A 234 -3.67 -12.12 7.75
C TYR A 234 -2.62 -13.14 7.29
N PRO A 235 -1.36 -12.75 7.04
CA PRO A 235 -0.36 -13.61 6.39
C PRO A 235 -0.23 -15.04 6.92
N ASN A 236 -0.12 -15.21 8.24
CA ASN A 236 0.03 -16.53 8.85
C ASN A 236 -1.25 -17.38 8.66
N ASP A 237 -2.40 -16.77 8.91
CA ASP A 237 -3.71 -17.40 8.72
C ASP A 237 -3.93 -17.79 7.26
N SER A 238 -3.59 -16.91 6.31
CA SER A 238 -3.72 -17.16 4.87
C SER A 238 -2.92 -18.40 4.47
N VAL A 239 -1.67 -18.53 4.96
CA VAL A 239 -0.85 -19.72 4.71
C VAL A 239 -1.49 -20.98 5.30
N ALA A 240 -1.97 -20.91 6.55
CA ALA A 240 -2.59 -22.04 7.23
C ALA A 240 -3.92 -22.47 6.57
N ILE A 241 -4.75 -21.51 6.15
CA ILE A 241 -6.00 -21.75 5.42
C ILE A 241 -5.71 -22.40 4.06
N VAL A 242 -4.72 -21.90 3.29
CA VAL A 242 -4.36 -22.51 2.00
C VAL A 242 -3.92 -23.95 2.18
N ARG A 243 -3.12 -24.26 3.21
CA ARG A 243 -2.70 -25.63 3.53
C ARG A 243 -3.90 -26.51 3.88
N ALA A 244 -4.76 -26.06 4.79
CA ALA A 244 -5.96 -26.81 5.19
C ALA A 244 -6.92 -27.05 4.01
N VAL A 245 -7.07 -26.09 3.11
CA VAL A 245 -7.87 -26.25 1.87
C VAL A 245 -7.23 -27.24 0.92
N ASN A 246 -5.90 -27.27 0.81
CA ASN A 246 -5.22 -28.25 -0.03
C ASN A 246 -5.37 -29.67 0.50
N GLU A 247 -5.34 -29.86 1.82
CA GLU A 247 -5.51 -31.15 2.49
C GLU A 247 -6.97 -31.65 2.49
N ILE A 248 -7.94 -30.77 2.77
CA ILE A 248 -9.34 -31.17 3.04
C ILE A 248 -10.25 -30.96 1.82
N GLY A 249 -9.95 -29.96 0.99
CA GLY A 249 -10.82 -29.47 -0.08
C GLY A 249 -12.04 -28.69 0.44
N VAL A 250 -12.56 -27.78 -0.39
CA VAL A 250 -13.73 -26.94 -0.08
C VAL A 250 -15.04 -27.47 -0.67
N GLY A 251 -14.97 -28.55 -1.44
CA GLY A 251 -16.12 -29.20 -2.10
C GLY A 251 -16.16 -28.91 -3.62
N SER A 252 -16.63 -29.88 -4.39
CA SER A 252 -16.62 -29.83 -5.86
C SER A 252 -17.57 -28.79 -6.46
N GLN A 253 -18.54 -28.31 -5.68
CA GLN A 253 -19.49 -27.28 -6.10
C GLN A 253 -18.90 -25.86 -6.04
N VAL A 254 -17.75 -25.67 -5.38
CA VAL A 254 -17.10 -24.36 -5.26
C VAL A 254 -16.56 -23.92 -6.61
N GLN A 255 -17.12 -22.83 -7.14
CA GLN A 255 -16.69 -22.20 -8.37
C GLN A 255 -15.39 -21.42 -8.17
N ILE A 256 -15.33 -20.60 -7.12
CA ILE A 256 -14.17 -19.77 -6.79
C ILE A 256 -13.86 -19.80 -5.29
N PHE A 257 -12.57 -19.76 -4.97
CA PHE A 257 -12.01 -19.71 -3.62
C PHE A 257 -10.94 -18.61 -3.54
N GLY A 258 -10.94 -17.85 -2.46
CA GLY A 258 -9.93 -16.82 -2.17
C GLY A 258 -10.57 -15.55 -1.60
N GLY A 259 -10.12 -14.36 -2.02
CA GLY A 259 -10.72 -13.09 -1.60
C GLY A 259 -9.72 -12.04 -1.14
N GLY A 260 -9.75 -11.75 0.16
CA GLY A 260 -8.91 -10.76 0.86
C GLY A 260 -7.80 -11.41 1.68
N MET A 261 -7.13 -12.42 1.14
CA MET A 261 -6.13 -13.21 1.87
C MET A 261 -4.79 -12.48 1.84
N VAL A 262 -4.51 -11.68 2.88
CA VAL A 262 -3.26 -10.92 2.98
C VAL A 262 -2.11 -11.91 3.07
N GLY A 263 -1.05 -11.64 2.32
CA GLY A 263 0.20 -12.37 2.40
C GLY A 263 0.44 -13.34 1.25
N LEU A 264 -0.57 -13.67 0.44
CA LEU A 264 -0.36 -14.42 -0.81
C LEU A 264 0.38 -13.59 -1.88
N GLN A 265 0.58 -12.29 -1.64
CA GLN A 265 1.34 -11.37 -2.48
C GLN A 265 2.81 -11.25 -2.06
N PHE A 266 3.21 -11.85 -0.92
CA PHE A 266 4.59 -11.84 -0.46
C PHE A 266 5.37 -12.99 -1.09
N THR A 267 6.55 -12.67 -1.63
CA THR A 267 7.40 -13.66 -2.31
C THR A 267 7.73 -14.88 -1.44
N PRO A 268 8.08 -14.74 -0.14
CA PRO A 268 8.34 -15.90 0.71
C PRO A 268 7.14 -16.84 0.82
N ASN A 269 5.92 -16.30 0.90
CA ASN A 269 4.70 -17.11 0.94
C ASN A 269 4.39 -17.72 -0.42
N MET A 270 4.65 -17.00 -1.51
CA MET A 270 4.47 -17.50 -2.88
C MET A 270 5.39 -18.71 -3.15
N LEU A 271 6.63 -18.67 -2.67
CA LEU A 271 7.57 -19.79 -2.74
C LEU A 271 7.19 -20.94 -1.81
N ASN A 272 6.81 -20.64 -0.56
CA ASN A 272 6.44 -21.64 0.45
C ASN A 272 5.16 -22.40 0.08
N LEU A 273 4.19 -21.73 -0.53
CA LEU A 273 2.93 -22.36 -0.94
C LEU A 273 3.04 -23.00 -2.33
N GLY A 274 3.81 -22.41 -3.25
CA GLY A 274 4.03 -22.97 -4.59
C GLY A 274 2.71 -23.32 -5.29
N SER A 275 2.64 -24.54 -5.81
CA SER A 275 1.50 -25.09 -6.55
C SER A 275 0.19 -25.12 -5.75
N HIS A 276 0.23 -25.07 -4.41
CA HIS A 276 -0.97 -24.94 -3.56
C HIS A 276 -1.74 -23.63 -3.80
N LEU A 277 -1.11 -22.65 -4.45
CA LEU A 277 -1.78 -21.41 -4.84
C LEU A 277 -2.71 -21.58 -6.05
N ASN A 278 -2.52 -22.61 -6.88
CA ASN A 278 -3.28 -22.75 -8.12
C ASN A 278 -4.80 -22.72 -7.88
N GLY A 279 -5.48 -21.92 -8.70
CA GLY A 279 -6.93 -21.74 -8.64
C GLY A 279 -7.42 -20.69 -7.64
N ILE A 280 -6.59 -20.24 -6.68
CA ILE A 280 -6.96 -19.20 -5.72
C ILE A 280 -7.12 -17.86 -6.45
N LEU A 281 -8.28 -17.21 -6.30
CA LEU A 281 -8.56 -15.86 -6.78
C LEU A 281 -8.41 -14.87 -5.63
N ASN A 282 -7.39 -14.00 -5.68
CA ASN A 282 -7.06 -13.11 -4.57
C ASN A 282 -6.80 -11.68 -5.03
N TYR A 283 -7.00 -10.74 -4.11
CA TYR A 283 -6.70 -9.34 -4.34
C TYR A 283 -5.20 -9.11 -4.53
N ASN A 284 -4.84 -8.08 -5.30
CA ASN A 284 -3.49 -7.62 -5.56
C ASN A 284 -3.51 -6.09 -5.80
N SER A 285 -2.42 -5.42 -5.45
CA SER A 285 -2.23 -3.99 -5.72
C SER A 285 -1.38 -3.76 -6.98
N TYR A 286 -0.55 -4.74 -7.32
CA TYR A 286 0.29 -4.78 -8.52
C TYR A 286 0.56 -6.23 -8.88
N VAL A 287 0.60 -6.54 -10.17
CA VAL A 287 1.11 -7.79 -10.72
C VAL A 287 2.05 -7.48 -11.90
N PRO A 288 3.05 -8.33 -12.18
CA PRO A 288 3.93 -8.15 -13.34
C PRO A 288 3.15 -7.93 -14.63
N GLY A 289 3.55 -6.92 -15.40
CA GLY A 289 2.90 -6.51 -16.66
C GLY A 289 2.05 -5.25 -16.55
N MET A 290 1.70 -4.81 -15.34
CA MET A 290 1.09 -3.49 -15.12
C MET A 290 2.12 -2.39 -15.37
N LYS A 291 1.77 -1.43 -16.23
CA LYS A 291 2.71 -0.39 -16.69
C LYS A 291 2.53 0.90 -15.92
N TYR A 292 3.47 1.19 -15.01
CA TYR A 292 3.55 2.46 -14.31
C TYR A 292 4.92 3.12 -14.55
N PRO A 293 4.98 4.42 -14.88
CA PRO A 293 6.25 5.10 -15.06
C PRO A 293 7.16 4.98 -13.83
N GLY A 294 8.37 4.45 -14.03
CA GLY A 294 9.37 4.31 -12.97
C GLY A 294 9.26 3.06 -12.09
N ILE A 295 8.22 2.22 -12.24
CA ILE A 295 8.07 1.01 -11.42
C ILE A 295 9.18 -0.02 -11.71
N GLU A 296 9.54 -0.20 -12.98
CA GLU A 296 10.56 -1.17 -13.40
C GLU A 296 11.95 -0.78 -12.88
N ASP A 297 12.31 0.51 -12.93
CA ASP A 297 13.55 1.03 -12.33
C ASP A 297 13.57 0.79 -10.82
N PHE A 298 12.49 1.15 -10.13
CA PHE A 298 12.37 0.95 -8.69
C PHE A 298 12.54 -0.53 -8.33
N LEU A 299 11.80 -1.43 -8.99
CA LEU A 299 11.84 -2.87 -8.71
C LEU A 299 13.22 -3.47 -8.99
N SER A 300 13.92 -3.00 -10.04
CA SER A 300 15.29 -3.42 -10.36
C SER A 300 16.27 -3.05 -9.25
N ARG A 301 16.21 -1.82 -8.74
CA ARG A 301 17.06 -1.37 -7.61
C ARG A 301 16.68 -2.04 -6.30
N TYR A 302 15.37 -2.13 -6.03
CA TYR A 302 14.84 -2.72 -4.81
C TYR A 302 15.25 -4.20 -4.71
N SER A 303 15.10 -5.00 -5.78
CA SER A 303 15.37 -6.44 -5.75
C SER A 303 16.81 -6.76 -5.33
N LYS A 304 17.79 -5.95 -5.75
CA LYS A 304 19.20 -6.10 -5.35
C LYS A 304 19.39 -5.85 -3.86
N ARG A 305 18.88 -4.72 -3.37
CA ARG A 305 18.98 -4.34 -1.94
C ARG A 305 18.19 -5.28 -1.03
N ALA A 306 17.04 -5.76 -1.51
CA ALA A 306 16.19 -6.67 -0.76
C ALA A 306 16.86 -8.03 -0.56
N ALA A 307 17.57 -8.53 -1.58
CA ALA A 307 18.38 -9.74 -1.45
C ALA A 307 19.50 -9.58 -0.41
N GLU A 308 20.22 -8.46 -0.42
CA GLU A 308 21.25 -8.15 0.58
C GLU A 308 20.67 -8.04 2.00
N ALA A 309 19.52 -7.37 2.13
CA ALA A 309 18.82 -7.18 3.40
C ALA A 309 18.03 -8.42 3.86
N LYS A 310 17.97 -9.49 3.05
CA LYS A 310 17.21 -10.72 3.32
C LYS A 310 15.71 -10.46 3.60
N VAL A 311 15.12 -9.51 2.87
CA VAL A 311 13.68 -9.21 2.90
C VAL A 311 13.02 -9.68 1.60
N ASP A 312 11.72 -9.45 1.41
CA ASP A 312 11.00 -9.86 0.20
C ASP A 312 11.72 -9.37 -1.08
N PRO A 313 12.26 -10.27 -1.92
CA PRO A 313 13.17 -9.91 -3.00
C PRO A 313 12.48 -9.40 -4.27
N LEU A 314 11.17 -9.63 -4.45
CA LEU A 314 10.43 -9.07 -5.59
C LEU A 314 9.81 -7.74 -5.23
N GLY A 315 9.30 -7.62 -4.00
CA GLY A 315 8.74 -6.36 -3.49
C GLY A 315 7.56 -5.85 -4.31
N PHE A 316 6.70 -6.72 -4.81
CA PHE A 316 5.56 -6.34 -5.64
C PHE A 316 4.37 -5.81 -4.85
N TYR A 317 4.32 -6.06 -3.54
CA TYR A 317 3.16 -5.70 -2.72
C TYR A 317 3.30 -4.34 -2.02
N LEU A 318 3.97 -4.28 -0.86
CA LEU A 318 4.12 -3.04 -0.08
C LEU A 318 5.18 -2.07 -0.65
N PRO A 319 6.40 -2.53 -1.01
CA PRO A 319 7.52 -1.64 -1.32
C PRO A 319 7.24 -0.50 -2.31
N PRO A 320 6.55 -0.70 -3.45
CA PRO A 320 6.35 0.38 -4.42
C PRO A 320 5.46 1.49 -3.87
N PHE A 321 4.45 1.10 -3.10
CA PHE A 321 3.50 2.04 -2.50
C PHE A 321 4.10 2.75 -1.27
N ASN A 322 5.01 2.10 -0.55
CA ASN A 322 5.75 2.74 0.54
C ASN A 322 6.77 3.76 0.00
N TYR A 323 7.46 3.48 -1.10
CA TYR A 323 8.26 4.48 -1.80
C TYR A 323 7.38 5.65 -2.30
N ALA A 324 6.17 5.35 -2.80
CA ALA A 324 5.22 6.36 -3.26
C ALA A 324 4.74 7.32 -2.15
N ILE A 325 4.63 6.90 -0.89
CA ILE A 325 4.35 7.81 0.25
C ILE A 325 5.36 8.97 0.25
N GLY A 326 6.64 8.64 0.07
CA GLY A 326 7.70 9.61 -0.04
C GLY A 326 7.53 10.57 -1.21
N GLN A 327 7.22 10.03 -2.40
CA GLN A 327 6.97 10.86 -3.60
C GLN A 327 5.78 11.81 -3.43
N ILE A 328 4.79 11.42 -2.63
CA ILE A 328 3.64 12.26 -2.29
C ILE A 328 4.08 13.45 -1.43
N LEU A 329 4.85 13.19 -0.36
CA LEU A 329 5.38 14.24 0.50
C LEU A 329 6.35 15.17 -0.26
N GLU A 330 7.19 14.61 -1.13
CA GLU A 330 8.11 15.36 -1.98
C GLU A 330 7.35 16.35 -2.88
N GLN A 331 6.32 15.89 -3.58
CA GLN A 331 5.55 16.77 -4.47
C GLN A 331 4.72 17.81 -3.71
N ALA A 332 4.09 17.43 -2.60
CA ALA A 332 3.30 18.36 -1.80
C ALA A 332 4.16 19.48 -1.22
N THR A 333 5.32 19.15 -0.65
CA THR A 333 6.25 20.15 -0.11
C THR A 333 6.88 20.99 -1.23
N ALA A 334 7.23 20.38 -2.36
CA ALA A 334 7.76 21.10 -3.51
C ALA A 334 6.75 22.09 -4.11
N ALA A 335 5.46 21.75 -4.14
CA ALA A 335 4.43 22.63 -4.68
C ALA A 335 4.07 23.78 -3.71
N THR A 336 3.92 23.46 -2.42
CA THR A 336 3.46 24.43 -1.41
C THR A 336 4.57 25.26 -0.78
N LYS A 337 5.83 24.84 -0.94
CA LYS A 337 7.03 25.49 -0.38
C LYS A 337 6.98 25.65 1.15
N THR A 338 6.32 24.73 1.84
CA THR A 338 6.13 24.79 3.30
C THR A 338 6.02 23.39 3.92
N LEU A 339 6.18 23.32 5.24
CA LEU A 339 5.85 22.15 6.06
C LEU A 339 4.55 22.36 6.86
N ASP A 340 3.85 23.47 6.63
CA ASP A 340 2.53 23.68 7.20
C ASP A 340 1.59 22.55 6.76
N GLN A 341 1.24 21.68 7.69
CA GLN A 341 0.52 20.45 7.41
C GLN A 341 -0.87 20.71 6.81
N LYS A 342 -1.54 21.82 7.19
CA LYS A 342 -2.85 22.19 6.63
C LYS A 342 -2.72 22.60 5.16
N LYS A 343 -1.68 23.36 4.80
CA LYS A 343 -1.39 23.72 3.41
C LYS A 343 -1.02 22.49 2.58
N LEU A 344 -0.26 21.56 3.15
CA LEU A 344 0.05 20.28 2.50
C LEU A 344 -1.22 19.46 2.25
N ALA A 345 -2.07 19.30 3.27
CA ALA A 345 -3.34 18.58 3.15
C ALA A 345 -4.28 19.23 2.12
N ALA A 346 -4.44 20.56 2.15
CA ALA A 346 -5.24 21.28 1.16
C ALA A 346 -4.73 21.07 -0.27
N TRP A 347 -3.40 21.05 -0.46
CA TRP A 347 -2.81 20.74 -1.76
C TRP A 347 -3.08 19.29 -2.19
N LEU A 348 -2.95 18.31 -1.29
CA LEU A 348 -3.22 16.90 -1.58
C LEU A 348 -4.67 16.65 -1.96
N HIS A 349 -5.64 17.32 -1.33
CA HIS A 349 -7.06 17.27 -1.73
C HIS A 349 -7.30 17.81 -3.14
N ALA A 350 -6.62 18.89 -3.50
CA ALA A 350 -6.86 19.60 -4.74
C ALA A 350 -6.12 19.01 -5.95
N ASN A 351 -5.11 18.16 -5.75
CA ASN A 351 -4.16 17.78 -6.79
C ASN A 351 -4.03 16.26 -6.95
N GLU A 352 -3.73 15.86 -8.18
CA GLU A 352 -3.27 14.51 -8.50
C GLU A 352 -1.74 14.45 -8.35
N VAL A 353 -1.25 13.38 -7.74
CA VAL A 353 0.17 13.17 -7.46
C VAL A 353 0.71 12.05 -8.32
N LYS A 354 1.79 12.30 -9.08
CA LYS A 354 2.37 11.29 -9.97
C LYS A 354 3.37 10.43 -9.20
N THR A 355 3.15 9.11 -9.15
CA THR A 355 4.03 8.19 -8.40
C THR A 355 4.43 6.98 -9.24
N ILE A 356 5.37 6.17 -8.74
CA ILE A 356 5.76 4.91 -9.36
C ILE A 356 4.65 3.84 -9.36
N VAL A 357 3.56 4.05 -8.61
CA VAL A 357 2.35 3.21 -8.65
C VAL A 357 1.21 3.87 -9.43
N GLY A 358 1.57 4.81 -10.31
CA GLY A 358 0.66 5.61 -11.12
C GLY A 358 0.19 6.90 -10.44
N PRO A 359 -0.66 7.69 -11.12
CA PRO A 359 -1.21 8.93 -10.57
C PRO A 359 -2.19 8.65 -9.43
N ILE A 360 -2.10 9.36 -8.31
CA ILE A 360 -2.97 9.17 -7.14
C ILE A 360 -3.79 10.43 -6.92
N ARG A 361 -5.09 10.25 -6.67
CA ARG A 361 -6.01 11.30 -6.22
C ARG A 361 -6.86 10.75 -5.09
N TRP A 362 -7.15 11.59 -4.11
CA TRP A 362 -7.98 11.22 -2.97
C TRP A 362 -9.40 11.73 -3.10
N ASP A 363 -10.33 11.00 -2.49
CA ASP A 363 -11.67 11.47 -2.23
C ASP A 363 -11.73 12.31 -0.94
N LYS A 364 -12.93 12.75 -0.57
CA LYS A 364 -13.16 13.57 0.63
C LYS A 364 -12.81 12.86 1.94
N HIS A 365 -12.69 11.54 1.95
CA HIS A 365 -12.36 10.73 3.12
C HIS A 365 -10.86 10.43 3.21
N GLY A 366 -10.07 10.90 2.25
CA GLY A 366 -8.63 10.62 2.21
C GLY A 366 -8.31 9.22 1.70
N GLU A 367 -9.26 8.55 1.05
CA GLU A 367 -9.06 7.27 0.36
C GLU A 367 -8.88 7.51 -1.15
N TRP A 368 -8.43 6.53 -1.92
CA TRP A 368 -8.23 6.76 -3.35
C TRP A 368 -9.57 6.98 -4.05
N ALA A 369 -9.69 8.09 -4.81
CA ALA A 369 -10.91 8.41 -5.54
C ALA A 369 -11.28 7.33 -6.57
N ASN A 370 -10.27 6.70 -7.16
CA ASN A 370 -10.43 5.56 -8.06
C ASN A 370 -9.66 4.35 -7.47
N PRO A 371 -10.36 3.37 -6.86
CA PRO A 371 -9.71 2.16 -6.37
C PRO A 371 -9.12 1.38 -7.56
N ARG A 372 -7.96 0.74 -7.33
CA ARG A 372 -7.21 -0.03 -8.32
C ARG A 372 -6.83 -1.41 -7.80
N VAL A 373 -7.69 -1.99 -6.96
CA VAL A 373 -7.53 -3.38 -6.52
C VAL A 373 -7.73 -4.31 -7.71
N VAL A 374 -6.77 -5.20 -7.92
CA VAL A 374 -6.78 -6.21 -8.97
C VAL A 374 -7.16 -7.55 -8.35
N GLN A 375 -8.10 -8.27 -8.94
CA GLN A 375 -8.39 -9.66 -8.59
C GLN A 375 -7.71 -10.58 -9.59
N ALA A 376 -6.72 -11.34 -9.13
CA ALA A 376 -5.93 -12.23 -9.97
C ALA A 376 -6.02 -13.68 -9.47
N GLN A 377 -6.17 -14.61 -10.42
CA GLN A 377 -6.15 -16.03 -10.13
C GLN A 377 -4.74 -16.58 -10.34
N PHE A 378 -4.23 -17.29 -9.35
CA PHE A 378 -2.97 -18.02 -9.48
C PHE A 378 -3.12 -19.21 -10.43
N ARG A 379 -2.22 -19.37 -11.40
CA ARG A 379 -2.27 -20.43 -12.44
C ARG A 379 -0.92 -20.98 -12.81
N GLY A 380 -0.87 -22.30 -13.03
CA GLY A 380 0.32 -23.03 -13.47
C GLY A 380 1.54 -22.77 -12.58
N VAL A 381 1.33 -22.49 -11.29
CA VAL A 381 2.41 -22.17 -10.36
C VAL A 381 3.26 -23.42 -10.14
N ALA A 382 4.57 -23.28 -10.37
CA ALA A 382 5.55 -24.31 -10.12
C ALA A 382 6.15 -24.16 -8.71
N ASP A 383 6.50 -25.27 -8.06
CA ASP A 383 7.16 -25.24 -6.76
C ASP A 383 8.60 -24.75 -6.88
N ASN A 384 9.08 -24.04 -5.85
CA ASN A 384 10.48 -23.62 -5.69
C ASN A 384 11.09 -22.83 -6.87
N ASN A 385 10.26 -22.13 -7.66
CA ASN A 385 10.72 -21.29 -8.76
C ASN A 385 10.38 -19.83 -8.49
N LEU A 386 11.40 -19.01 -8.17
CA LEU A 386 11.23 -17.58 -7.93
C LEU A 386 11.01 -16.80 -9.23
N ASP A 387 11.74 -17.15 -10.28
CA ASP A 387 11.79 -16.35 -11.51
C ASP A 387 10.49 -16.40 -12.31
N GLN A 388 9.65 -17.42 -12.11
CA GLN A 388 8.31 -17.48 -12.71
C GLN A 388 7.44 -16.27 -12.35
N TRP A 389 7.69 -15.66 -11.20
CA TRP A 389 6.92 -14.52 -10.71
C TRP A 389 7.40 -13.20 -11.26
N ARG A 390 8.60 -13.13 -11.86
CA ARG A 390 9.14 -11.88 -12.44
C ARG A 390 8.43 -11.50 -13.74
N GLN A 391 7.70 -12.42 -14.34
CA GLN A 391 7.01 -12.25 -15.61
C GLN A 391 5.48 -12.34 -15.43
N PRO A 392 4.70 -11.72 -16.32
CA PRO A 392 3.24 -11.91 -16.33
C PRO A 392 2.86 -13.39 -16.54
N GLY A 393 1.69 -13.78 -16.04
CA GLY A 393 1.04 -15.04 -16.41
C GLY A 393 0.76 -16.02 -15.28
N LYS A 394 1.50 -15.96 -14.16
CA LYS A 394 1.19 -16.79 -12.97
C LYS A 394 0.07 -16.21 -12.11
N GLN A 395 -0.16 -14.90 -12.20
CA GLN A 395 -1.29 -14.20 -11.61
C GLN A 395 -2.13 -13.63 -12.75
N VAL A 396 -3.12 -14.39 -13.21
CA VAL A 396 -3.99 -13.98 -14.32
C VAL A 396 -5.08 -13.05 -13.79
N VAL A 397 -5.11 -11.82 -14.28
CA VAL A 397 -6.04 -10.79 -13.83
C VAL A 397 -7.42 -11.06 -14.41
N ILE A 398 -8.40 -11.18 -13.51
CA ILE A 398 -9.81 -11.44 -13.81
C ILE A 398 -10.62 -10.14 -13.76
N PHE A 399 -10.23 -9.22 -12.88
CA PHE A 399 -10.85 -7.93 -12.67
C PHE A 399 -9.78 -6.93 -12.17
N PRO A 400 -9.86 -5.64 -12.50
CA PRO A 400 -10.89 -4.99 -13.32
C PRO A 400 -10.69 -5.24 -14.82
N GLU A 401 -11.70 -4.93 -15.63
CA GLU A 401 -11.73 -5.31 -17.06
C GLU A 401 -10.58 -4.63 -17.85
N GLU A 402 -10.21 -3.40 -17.49
CA GLU A 402 -9.10 -2.65 -18.08
C GLU A 402 -7.72 -3.28 -17.87
N HIS A 403 -7.58 -4.18 -16.89
CA HIS A 403 -6.33 -4.89 -16.59
C HIS A 403 -6.44 -6.39 -16.82
N LYS A 404 -7.58 -6.86 -17.33
CA LYS A 404 -7.89 -8.27 -17.49
C LYS A 404 -6.92 -8.95 -18.46
N THR A 405 -6.39 -10.08 -18.03
CA THR A 405 -5.50 -10.92 -18.83
C THR A 405 -6.05 -12.34 -19.06
N GLY A 406 -7.22 -12.66 -18.49
CA GLY A 406 -7.95 -13.89 -18.79
C GLY A 406 -9.31 -13.99 -18.09
N GLU A 407 -10.10 -15.00 -18.45
CA GLU A 407 -11.35 -15.34 -17.76
C GLU A 407 -11.07 -16.22 -16.55
N VAL A 408 -11.93 -16.17 -15.53
CA VAL A 408 -11.82 -17.02 -14.33
C VAL A 408 -11.89 -18.51 -14.71
N LEU A 409 -10.96 -19.31 -14.18
CA LEU A 409 -10.99 -20.77 -14.35
C LEU A 409 -11.80 -21.36 -13.20
N THR A 410 -12.85 -22.09 -13.54
CA THR A 410 -13.85 -22.67 -12.62
C THR A 410 -14.26 -24.08 -13.09
N PRO A 411 -14.71 -25.00 -12.22
CA PRO A 411 -14.74 -24.92 -10.75
C PRO A 411 -13.35 -24.86 -10.13
N PHE A 412 -13.24 -24.45 -8.87
CA PHE A 412 -11.97 -24.26 -8.15
C PHE A 412 -11.07 -25.49 -8.23
N GLU A 413 -11.65 -26.70 -8.09
CA GLU A 413 -10.92 -27.97 -8.19
C GLU A 413 -10.25 -28.19 -9.56
N LYS A 414 -10.90 -27.75 -10.64
CA LYS A 414 -10.31 -27.78 -11.99
C LYS A 414 -9.20 -26.74 -12.10
N ALA A 415 -9.40 -25.56 -11.52
CA ALA A 415 -8.40 -24.49 -11.55
C ALA A 415 -7.14 -24.86 -10.76
N ARG A 416 -7.30 -25.57 -9.65
CA ARG A 416 -6.21 -26.08 -8.80
C ARG A 416 -5.35 -27.14 -9.49
N SER A 417 -5.95 -27.95 -10.36
CA SER A 417 -5.27 -29.03 -11.08
C SER A 417 -4.76 -28.65 -12.48
N ALA A 418 -5.04 -27.44 -12.95
CA ALA A 418 -4.58 -26.95 -14.24
C ALA A 418 -3.07 -26.66 -14.20
N LYS A 419 -2.31 -27.37 -15.05
CA LYS A 419 -0.86 -27.22 -15.22
C LYS A 419 -0.52 -26.06 -16.14
#